data_AF-A0AAU5W5Z2-F1
#
_entry.id   AF-A0AAU5W5Z2-F1
#
_cell.length_a   1.000
_cell.length_b   1.000
_cell.length_c   1.000
_cell.angle_alpha   90.00
_cell.angle_beta   90.00
_cell.angle_gamma   90.00
#
_symmetry.space_group_name_H-M   'P 1'
#
loop_
_entity.id
_entity.type
_entity.pdbx_description
1 polymer ?
#
loop_
_entity_poly.entity_id
_entity_poly.type
_entity_poly.pdbx_seq_one_letter_code
_entity_poly.pdbx_strand_id
1 'polypeptide(L)'
;MSQGTDGTFEPDHDRPVGRPPRASRPRHHPPGNPPQAQPPHWYEPRPMPPPMPHRPFGPPPMPPMPPPPASEPQGILWAFVPFLTLGFGTPFSFLYAAMRRNSWNLGMTALGYGVGTGAVLMLMGTGEPLTALLGSVMMMMLWIAGSAHSFAVRGSVFPRANPHSRHNAHAIEVARYRRMLRADARGLAAEDPGLAHELRIGRPDLPRAYDDGGLIDVNHAPPPVLATLPGLSPELVERVVSRRGEQGGFVSAEELSVDADLPPEVLPKLAEYAIFLP
;
A
#
# COMPACT_ATOMS: atom_id res chain seq x y z
N MET A 1 71.70 43.67 -26.75
CA MET A 1 71.14 42.66 -27.66
C MET A 1 69.84 43.24 -28.20
N SER A 2 69.90 44.08 -29.24
CA SER A 2 69.81 43.74 -30.69
C SER A 2 68.41 43.24 -31.06
N GLN A 3 67.62 43.80 -31.98
CA GLN A 3 67.79 44.73 -33.13
C GLN A 3 66.49 45.61 -33.25
N GLY A 4 66.37 46.79 -33.85
CA GLY A 4 66.79 47.33 -35.17
C GLY A 4 65.52 47.61 -36.03
N THR A 5 64.88 48.80 -36.00
CA THR A 5 64.96 50.01 -36.87
C THR A 5 63.95 50.13 -38.03
N ASP A 6 63.60 51.39 -38.36
CA ASP A 6 62.83 52.00 -39.48
C ASP A 6 61.29 52.08 -39.39
N GLY A 7 60.63 53.22 -39.65
CA GLY A 7 61.08 54.56 -40.03
C GLY A 7 59.88 55.47 -40.39
N THR A 8 60.06 56.79 -40.22
CA THR A 8 59.44 57.95 -40.96
C THR A 8 57.91 58.16 -40.98
N PHE A 9 57.31 59.36 -41.14
CA PHE A 9 57.53 60.79 -40.85
C PHE A 9 56.32 61.55 -41.49
N GLU A 10 55.53 62.29 -40.68
CA GLU A 10 54.66 63.48 -40.98
C GLU A 10 53.59 63.49 -42.11
N PRO A 11 52.72 64.53 -42.26
CA PRO A 11 52.39 65.68 -41.38
C PRO A 11 50.85 65.93 -41.19
N ASP A 12 50.43 66.56 -40.10
CA ASP A 12 49.95 67.97 -39.96
C ASP A 12 48.51 68.26 -40.45
N HIS A 13 47.61 68.60 -39.52
CA HIS A 13 46.94 69.91 -39.46
C HIS A 13 45.71 69.90 -38.53
N ASP A 14 45.67 70.94 -37.70
CA ASP A 14 44.51 71.57 -37.10
C ASP A 14 43.72 70.83 -36.01
N ARG A 15 44.17 71.03 -34.77
CA ARG A 15 43.26 71.31 -33.65
C ARG A 15 43.23 72.81 -33.38
N PRO A 16 42.06 73.45 -33.34
CA PRO A 16 41.90 74.65 -32.53
C PRO A 16 40.99 74.36 -31.33
N VAL A 17 41.60 74.49 -30.17
CA VAL A 17 40.93 74.61 -28.88
C VAL A 17 40.23 75.97 -28.80
N GLY A 18 38.95 75.96 -28.44
CA GLY A 18 38.39 77.00 -27.58
C GLY A 18 37.20 77.78 -28.14
N ARG A 19 36.07 77.69 -27.42
CA ARG A 19 35.35 78.87 -26.90
C ARG A 19 34.36 78.47 -25.79
N PRO A 20 34.17 79.31 -24.76
CA PRO A 20 33.26 79.07 -23.64
C PRO A 20 31.78 79.22 -24.04
N PRO A 21 30.83 78.72 -23.22
CA PRO A 21 29.43 78.58 -23.61
C PRO A 21 28.72 79.94 -23.67
N ARG A 22 27.95 80.17 -24.74
CA ARG A 22 27.03 81.32 -24.83
C ARG A 22 25.63 80.88 -24.42
N ALA A 23 25.10 81.54 -23.40
CA ALA A 23 23.77 81.30 -22.84
C ALA A 23 22.66 81.36 -23.90
N SER A 24 21.86 80.30 -23.99
CA SER A 24 20.54 80.32 -24.60
C SER A 24 19.50 80.69 -23.54
N ARG A 25 18.73 81.75 -23.83
CA ARG A 25 17.70 82.33 -22.95
C ARG A 25 16.58 81.33 -22.60
N PRO A 26 15.88 81.54 -21.46
CA PRO A 26 14.81 80.66 -20.98
C PRO A 26 13.62 80.66 -21.95
N ARG A 27 13.13 79.47 -22.31
CA ARG A 27 11.83 79.31 -22.98
C ARG A 27 10.73 79.37 -21.92
N HIS A 28 9.88 80.39 -22.01
CA HIS A 28 8.63 80.50 -21.27
C HIS A 28 7.78 79.24 -21.49
N HIS A 29 7.47 78.54 -20.39
CA HIS A 29 6.43 77.51 -20.36
C HIS A 29 5.09 78.20 -20.04
N PRO A 30 4.05 78.01 -20.86
CA PRO A 30 2.70 78.47 -20.53
C PRO A 30 2.13 77.68 -19.32
N PRO A 31 1.23 78.29 -18.52
CA PRO A 31 0.72 77.70 -17.28
C PRO A 31 -0.15 76.46 -17.55
N GLY A 32 -0.04 75.48 -16.65
CA GLY A 32 -0.61 74.14 -16.80
C GLY A 32 -2.14 74.08 -16.80
N ASN A 33 -2.66 73.07 -17.50
CA ASN A 33 -4.05 72.65 -17.36
C ASN A 33 -4.26 72.01 -15.97
N PRO A 34 -5.38 72.29 -15.27
CA PRO A 34 -5.72 71.56 -14.06
C PRO A 34 -5.99 70.08 -14.39
N PRO A 35 -5.72 69.14 -13.47
CA PRO A 35 -5.94 67.72 -13.69
C PRO A 35 -7.43 67.46 -13.95
N GLN A 36 -7.73 66.82 -15.08
CA GLN A 36 -9.07 66.31 -15.37
C GLN A 36 -9.41 65.22 -14.36
N ALA A 37 -10.50 65.42 -13.60
CA ALA A 37 -11.04 64.39 -12.72
C ALA A 37 -11.50 63.19 -13.56
N GLN A 38 -10.89 62.02 -13.33
CA GLN A 38 -11.36 60.76 -13.91
C GLN A 38 -12.71 60.39 -13.28
N PRO A 39 -13.72 59.97 -14.06
CA PRO A 39 -14.97 59.51 -13.49
C PRO A 39 -14.76 58.21 -12.70
N PRO A 40 -15.51 57.97 -11.60
CA PRO A 40 -15.35 56.78 -10.78
C PRO A 40 -15.65 55.52 -11.61
N HIS A 41 -14.70 54.58 -11.61
CA HIS A 41 -14.85 53.27 -12.21
C HIS A 41 -15.93 52.47 -11.45
N TRP A 42 -17.12 52.33 -12.03
CA TRP A 42 -18.11 51.38 -11.52
C TRP A 42 -17.58 49.96 -11.76
N TYR A 43 -17.45 49.18 -10.68
CA TYR A 43 -17.13 47.76 -10.77
C TYR A 43 -18.28 47.02 -11.47
N GLU A 44 -18.08 46.57 -12.70
CA GLU A 44 -18.93 45.55 -13.30
C GLU A 44 -18.69 44.21 -12.57
N PRO A 45 -19.73 43.55 -12.03
CA PRO A 45 -19.58 42.22 -11.44
C PRO A 45 -19.19 41.23 -12.53
N ARG A 46 -18.09 40.49 -12.33
CA ARG A 46 -17.71 39.41 -13.25
C ARG A 46 -18.85 38.39 -13.32
N PRO A 47 -19.23 37.88 -14.51
CA PRO A 47 -20.20 36.81 -14.61
C PRO A 47 -19.71 35.59 -13.83
N MET A 48 -20.55 35.06 -12.94
CA MET A 48 -20.19 33.90 -12.12
C MET A 48 -19.95 32.69 -13.04
N PRO A 49 -18.94 31.86 -12.75
CA PRO A 49 -18.76 30.60 -13.46
C PRO A 49 -20.01 29.72 -13.28
N PRO A 50 -20.38 28.92 -14.31
CA PRO A 50 -21.52 28.02 -14.21
C PRO A 50 -21.33 27.06 -13.02
N PRO A 51 -22.43 26.65 -12.34
CA PRO A 51 -22.35 25.69 -11.25
C PRO A 51 -21.68 24.40 -11.75
N MET A 52 -20.61 23.98 -11.07
CA MET A 52 -19.92 22.74 -11.41
C MET A 52 -20.90 21.57 -11.32
N PRO A 53 -20.83 20.58 -12.23
CA PRO A 53 -21.58 19.34 -12.08
C PRO A 53 -21.21 18.71 -10.73
N HIS A 54 -22.22 18.34 -9.94
CA HIS A 54 -22.02 17.58 -8.71
C HIS A 54 -21.31 16.27 -9.10
N ARG A 55 -20.01 16.16 -8.79
CA ARG A 55 -19.33 14.87 -8.95
C ARG A 55 -20.04 13.90 -8.01
N PRO A 56 -20.53 12.75 -8.48
CA PRO A 56 -20.93 11.67 -7.58
C PRO A 56 -19.76 11.45 -6.64
N PHE A 57 -20.03 11.37 -5.33
CA PHE A 57 -19.02 11.01 -4.35
C PHE A 57 -18.36 9.71 -4.83
N GLY A 58 -17.13 9.82 -5.33
CA GLY A 58 -16.31 8.65 -5.61
C GLY A 58 -16.11 7.92 -4.28
N PRO A 59 -16.00 6.58 -4.29
CA PRO A 59 -15.69 5.86 -3.06
C PRO A 59 -14.45 6.52 -2.42
N PRO A 60 -14.46 6.80 -1.11
CA PRO A 60 -13.32 7.42 -0.44
C PRO A 60 -12.07 6.58 -0.74
N PRO A 61 -10.88 7.21 -0.90
CA PRO A 61 -9.65 6.48 -1.11
C PRO A 61 -9.50 5.46 0.02
N MET A 62 -9.58 4.18 -0.33
CA MET A 62 -9.46 3.12 0.65
C MET A 62 -8.07 3.24 1.28
N PRO A 63 -7.96 3.29 2.63
CA PRO A 63 -6.66 3.30 3.28
C PRO A 63 -5.86 2.05 2.86
N PRO A 64 -4.52 2.16 2.83
CA PRO A 64 -3.65 1.15 2.25
C PRO A 64 -3.88 -0.20 2.93
N MET A 65 -4.29 -1.18 2.12
CA MET A 65 -4.47 -2.56 2.57
C MET A 65 -3.11 -3.14 2.99
N PRO A 66 -3.08 -4.05 3.98
CA PRO A 66 -1.86 -4.81 4.26
C PRO A 66 -1.38 -5.48 2.96
N PRO A 67 -0.08 -5.38 2.62
CA PRO A 67 0.41 -5.99 1.40
C PRO A 67 0.23 -7.51 1.46
N PRO A 68 0.00 -8.18 0.31
CA PRO A 68 -0.03 -9.63 0.30
C PRO A 68 1.30 -10.17 0.82
N PRO A 69 1.29 -11.26 1.62
CA PRO A 69 2.52 -11.81 2.17
C PRO A 69 3.48 -12.15 1.03
N ALA A 70 4.72 -11.66 1.11
CA ALA A 70 5.75 -11.97 0.12
C ALA A 70 5.90 -13.50 -0.02
N SER A 71 6.19 -13.99 -1.23
CA SER A 71 6.54 -15.39 -1.42
C SER A 71 7.90 -15.64 -0.78
N GLU A 72 7.93 -15.94 0.52
CA GLU A 72 9.17 -16.34 1.14
C GLU A 72 9.64 -17.65 0.47
N PRO A 73 10.93 -17.77 0.11
CA PRO A 73 11.54 -19.02 -0.33
C PRO A 73 11.71 -19.98 0.86
N GLN A 74 10.65 -20.19 1.64
CA GLN A 74 10.63 -21.14 2.75
C GLN A 74 10.80 -22.55 2.17
N GLY A 75 11.92 -23.21 2.49
CA GLY A 75 12.07 -24.64 2.27
C GLY A 75 12.99 -25.09 1.13
N ILE A 76 13.90 -24.25 0.64
CA ILE A 76 14.92 -24.71 -0.32
C ILE A 76 16.16 -25.26 0.42
N LEU A 77 16.51 -24.68 1.57
CA LEU A 77 17.74 -25.00 2.31
C LEU A 77 17.89 -26.49 2.65
N TRP A 78 16.81 -27.17 3.07
CA TRP A 78 16.88 -28.60 3.43
C TRP A 78 17.18 -29.51 2.22
N ALA A 79 16.77 -29.10 1.01
CA ALA A 79 16.97 -29.87 -0.22
C ALA A 79 18.43 -29.75 -0.71
N PHE A 80 19.14 -28.69 -0.30
CA PHE A 80 20.58 -28.51 -0.55
C PHE A 80 21.47 -29.24 0.44
N VAL A 81 20.97 -29.65 1.61
CA VAL A 81 21.78 -30.35 2.63
C VAL A 81 22.47 -31.60 2.05
N PRO A 82 21.84 -32.51 1.30
CA PRO A 82 22.52 -33.66 0.68
C PRO A 82 23.64 -33.24 -0.26
N PHE A 83 23.42 -32.15 -1.00
CA PHE A 83 24.39 -31.63 -1.95
C PHE A 83 25.61 -31.03 -1.23
N LEU A 84 25.39 -30.15 -0.25
CA LEU A 84 26.44 -29.46 0.51
C LEU A 84 27.24 -30.38 1.42
N THR A 85 26.63 -31.48 1.88
CA THR A 85 27.27 -32.47 2.76
C THR A 85 27.83 -33.66 2.00
N LEU A 86 27.98 -33.59 0.67
CA LEU A 86 28.49 -34.69 -0.17
C LEU A 86 27.76 -36.02 0.08
N GLY A 87 26.45 -35.96 0.33
CA GLY A 87 25.57 -37.12 0.50
C GLY A 87 25.35 -37.56 1.95
N PHE A 88 26.19 -37.13 2.90
CA PHE A 88 26.06 -37.53 4.32
C PHE A 88 24.78 -37.00 4.99
N GLY A 89 24.30 -35.85 4.56
CA GLY A 89 23.09 -35.19 5.09
C GLY A 89 21.77 -35.76 4.55
N THR A 90 21.81 -36.64 3.55
CA THR A 90 20.61 -37.24 2.93
C THR A 90 19.63 -37.85 3.94
N PRO A 91 20.04 -38.77 4.85
CA PRO A 91 19.12 -39.33 5.83
C PRO A 91 18.47 -38.26 6.72
N PHE A 92 19.23 -37.26 7.16
CA PHE A 92 18.71 -36.19 8.02
C PHE A 92 17.73 -35.26 7.29
N SER A 93 18.00 -34.94 6.01
CA SER A 93 17.08 -34.21 5.15
C SER A 93 15.73 -34.92 4.99
N PHE A 94 15.75 -36.22 4.72
CA PHE A 94 14.52 -37.00 4.56
C PHE A 94 13.82 -37.25 5.90
N LEU A 95 14.55 -37.37 7.01
CA LEU A 95 13.98 -37.47 8.35
C LEU A 95 13.26 -36.17 8.73
N TYR A 96 13.88 -35.02 8.48
CA TYR A 96 13.24 -33.72 8.64
C TYR A 96 11.96 -33.61 7.80
N ALA A 97 12.03 -34.02 6.52
CA ALA A 97 10.87 -34.02 5.64
C ALA A 97 9.75 -34.96 6.13
N ALA A 98 10.11 -36.13 6.68
CA ALA A 98 9.20 -37.11 7.24
C ALA A 98 8.46 -36.57 8.46
N MET A 99 9.17 -35.96 9.42
CA MET A 99 8.58 -35.34 10.61
C MET A 99 7.66 -34.18 10.22
N ARG A 100 8.09 -33.31 9.28
CA ARG A 100 7.30 -32.16 8.83
C ARG A 100 6.00 -32.56 8.12
N ARG A 101 6.02 -33.64 7.33
CA ARG A 101 4.85 -34.12 6.58
C ARG A 101 4.10 -35.25 7.25
N ASN A 102 4.54 -35.66 8.44
CA ASN A 102 4.06 -36.85 9.14
C ASN A 102 3.94 -38.07 8.20
N SER A 103 4.97 -38.31 7.39
CA SER A 103 4.94 -39.28 6.29
C SER A 103 5.85 -40.47 6.56
N TRP A 104 5.24 -41.65 6.68
CA TRP A 104 5.95 -42.91 6.87
C TRP A 104 6.90 -43.25 5.73
N ASN A 105 6.47 -42.99 4.49
CA ASN A 105 7.28 -43.27 3.29
C ASN A 105 8.58 -42.45 3.27
N LEU A 106 8.53 -41.18 3.67
CA LEU A 106 9.75 -40.35 3.79
C LEU A 106 10.65 -40.83 4.92
N GLY A 107 10.07 -41.34 6.00
CA GLY A 107 10.80 -41.98 7.10
C GLY A 107 11.54 -43.23 6.64
N MET A 108 10.88 -44.09 5.83
CA MET A 108 11.52 -45.26 5.23
C MET A 108 12.64 -44.88 4.27
N THR A 109 12.45 -43.83 3.46
CA THR A 109 13.51 -43.29 2.58
C THR A 109 14.71 -42.78 3.39
N ALA A 110 14.46 -42.07 4.49
CA ALA A 110 15.52 -41.62 5.40
C ALA A 110 16.31 -42.79 5.99
N LEU A 111 15.61 -43.82 6.45
CA LEU A 111 16.22 -45.04 6.98
C LEU A 111 17.04 -45.76 5.91
N GLY A 112 16.51 -45.91 4.70
CA GLY A 112 17.20 -46.56 3.57
C GLY A 112 18.50 -45.85 3.20
N TYR A 113 18.49 -44.52 3.10
CA TYR A 113 19.72 -43.74 2.88
C TYR A 113 20.69 -43.86 4.06
N GLY A 114 20.19 -43.83 5.30
CA GLY A 114 21.04 -43.96 6.50
C GLY A 114 21.76 -45.31 6.55
N VAL A 115 21.04 -46.41 6.32
CA VAL A 115 21.61 -47.77 6.25
C VAL A 115 22.58 -47.89 5.08
N GLY A 116 22.22 -47.39 3.90
CA GLY A 116 23.09 -47.42 2.71
C GLY A 116 24.40 -46.66 2.92
N THR A 117 24.35 -45.44 3.46
CA THR A 117 25.55 -44.66 3.80
C THR A 117 26.40 -45.37 4.84
N GLY A 118 25.81 -45.92 5.91
CA GLY A 118 26.53 -46.67 6.93
C GLY A 118 27.25 -47.91 6.36
N ALA A 119 26.57 -48.68 5.50
CA ALA A 119 27.14 -49.86 4.85
C ALA A 119 28.33 -49.51 3.95
N VAL A 120 28.24 -48.42 3.18
CA VAL A 120 29.33 -47.94 2.32
C VAL A 120 30.53 -47.49 3.16
N LEU A 121 30.31 -46.79 4.28
CA LEU A 121 31.39 -46.39 5.19
C LEU A 121 32.09 -47.61 5.81
N MET A 122 31.33 -48.63 6.22
CA MET A 122 31.89 -49.89 6.70
C MET A 122 32.74 -50.58 5.63
N LEU A 123 32.27 -50.60 4.38
CA LEU A 123 33.01 -51.19 3.25
C LEU A 123 34.34 -50.47 3.01
N MET A 124 34.35 -49.13 3.06
CA MET A 124 35.57 -48.33 2.92
C MET A 124 36.54 -48.53 4.10
N GLY A 125 36.04 -48.87 5.28
CA GLY A 125 36.84 -49.14 6.48
C GLY A 125 37.51 -50.51 6.54
N THR A 126 37.28 -51.39 5.55
CA THR A 126 37.86 -52.75 5.52
C THR A 126 39.37 -52.78 5.27
N GLY A 127 39.96 -51.69 4.77
CA GLY A 127 41.39 -51.57 4.47
C GLY A 127 41.83 -52.16 3.13
N GLU A 128 40.94 -52.89 2.43
CA GLU A 128 41.22 -53.47 1.11
C GLU A 128 41.05 -52.41 -0.01
N PRO A 129 42.02 -52.26 -0.94
CA PRO A 129 41.94 -51.20 -1.97
C PRO A 129 40.73 -51.33 -2.91
N LEU A 130 40.36 -52.56 -3.27
CA LEU A 130 39.24 -52.83 -4.19
C LEU A 130 37.88 -52.49 -3.55
N THR A 131 37.69 -52.83 -2.28
CA THR A 131 36.45 -52.53 -1.55
C THR A 131 36.33 -51.04 -1.26
N ALA A 132 37.45 -50.36 -0.95
CA ALA A 132 37.48 -48.91 -0.81
C ALA A 132 37.09 -48.19 -2.11
N LEU A 133 37.61 -48.64 -3.26
CA LEU A 133 37.22 -48.10 -4.56
C LEU A 133 35.73 -48.31 -4.83
N LEU A 134 35.22 -49.54 -4.63
CA LEU A 134 33.80 -49.84 -4.79
C LEU A 134 32.92 -48.97 -3.87
N GLY A 135 33.30 -48.83 -2.60
CA GLY A 135 32.62 -47.98 -1.64
C GLY A 135 32.59 -46.52 -2.07
N SER A 136 33.71 -45.98 -2.56
CA SER A 136 33.75 -44.60 -3.07
C SER A 136 32.84 -44.36 -4.27
N VAL A 137 32.75 -45.31 -5.21
CA VAL A 137 31.84 -45.24 -6.36
C VAL A 137 30.39 -45.30 -5.90
N MET A 138 30.06 -46.20 -4.96
CA MET A 138 28.72 -46.30 -4.37
C MET A 138 28.34 -45.01 -3.61
N MET A 139 29.28 -44.40 -2.89
CA MET A 139 29.07 -43.13 -2.19
C MET A 139 28.77 -42.00 -3.17
N MET A 140 29.51 -41.92 -4.28
CA MET A 140 29.27 -40.96 -5.35
C MET A 140 27.85 -41.12 -5.94
N MET A 141 27.43 -42.35 -6.20
CA MET A 141 26.08 -42.64 -6.70
C MET A 141 24.99 -42.27 -5.69
N LEU A 142 25.20 -42.58 -4.40
CA LEU A 142 24.28 -42.20 -3.32
C LEU A 142 24.17 -40.68 -3.17
N TRP A 143 25.27 -39.94 -3.32
CA TRP A 143 25.26 -38.48 -3.28
C TRP A 143 24.45 -37.87 -4.42
N ILE A 144 24.68 -38.32 -5.66
CA ILE A 144 23.94 -37.85 -6.84
C ILE A 144 22.46 -38.20 -6.70
N ALA A 145 22.14 -39.46 -6.35
CA ALA A 145 20.78 -39.93 -6.17
C ALA A 145 20.07 -39.21 -5.02
N GLY A 146 20.72 -39.04 -3.87
CA GLY A 146 20.19 -38.33 -2.70
C GLY A 146 19.88 -36.87 -2.99
N SER A 147 20.77 -36.20 -3.72
CA SER A 147 20.57 -34.80 -4.16
C SER A 147 19.43 -34.70 -5.18
N ALA A 148 19.41 -35.53 -6.21
CA ALA A 148 18.33 -35.51 -7.20
C ALA A 148 16.96 -35.82 -6.56
N HIS A 149 16.92 -36.80 -5.65
CA HIS A 149 15.70 -37.21 -4.94
C HIS A 149 15.20 -36.11 -4.00
N SER A 150 16.09 -35.39 -3.28
CA SER A 150 15.66 -34.28 -2.42
C SER A 150 14.99 -33.15 -3.22
N PHE A 151 15.52 -32.82 -4.41
CA PHE A 151 14.92 -31.84 -5.30
C PHE A 151 13.59 -32.33 -5.90
N ALA A 152 13.50 -33.61 -6.29
CA ALA A 152 12.25 -34.19 -6.82
C ALA A 152 11.12 -34.19 -5.77
N VAL A 153 11.44 -34.53 -4.53
CA VAL A 153 10.48 -34.59 -3.41
C VAL A 153 10.16 -33.22 -2.82
N ARG A 154 10.94 -32.18 -3.13
CA ARG A 154 10.68 -30.81 -2.66
C ARG A 154 9.24 -30.35 -2.89
N GLY A 155 8.68 -30.64 -4.06
CA GLY A 155 7.31 -30.22 -4.40
C GLY A 155 6.21 -30.87 -3.55
N SER A 156 6.46 -32.05 -2.96
CA SER A 156 5.49 -32.73 -2.11
C SER A 156 5.65 -32.36 -0.62
N VAL A 157 6.86 -31.97 -0.20
CA VAL A 157 7.16 -31.47 1.16
C VAL A 157 6.77 -30.01 1.32
N PHE A 158 6.96 -29.22 0.25
CA PHE A 158 6.55 -27.82 0.15
C PHE A 158 5.68 -27.66 -1.11
N PRO A 159 4.39 -28.05 -1.04
CA PRO A 159 3.46 -27.79 -2.12
C PRO A 159 3.45 -26.30 -2.43
N ARG A 160 3.55 -25.95 -3.72
CA ARG A 160 3.30 -24.56 -4.15
C ARG A 160 1.87 -24.23 -3.76
N ALA A 161 1.67 -23.30 -2.83
CA ALA A 161 0.33 -22.80 -2.51
C ALA A 161 -0.30 -22.29 -3.81
N ASN A 162 -1.48 -22.82 -4.16
CA ASN A 162 -2.20 -22.42 -5.37
C ASN A 162 -2.39 -20.89 -5.32
N PRO A 163 -2.03 -20.11 -6.35
CA PRO A 163 -2.22 -18.67 -6.37
C PRO A 163 -3.63 -18.23 -5.92
N HIS A 164 -4.68 -18.97 -6.31
CA HIS A 164 -6.06 -18.68 -5.86
C HIS A 164 -6.25 -18.86 -4.35
N SER A 165 -5.63 -19.88 -3.75
CA SER A 165 -5.70 -20.09 -2.29
C SER A 165 -5.05 -18.96 -1.51
N ARG A 166 -3.97 -18.36 -2.04
CA ARG A 166 -3.30 -17.22 -1.40
C ARG A 166 -4.14 -15.94 -1.50
N HIS A 167 -4.75 -15.68 -2.65
CA HIS A 167 -5.65 -14.53 -2.81
C HIS A 167 -6.88 -14.66 -1.89
N ASN A 168 -7.47 -15.86 -1.82
CA ASN A 168 -8.60 -16.10 -0.92
C ASN A 168 -8.19 -15.96 0.56
N ALA A 169 -7.04 -16.50 0.95
CA ALA A 169 -6.52 -16.34 2.32
C ALA A 169 -6.28 -14.87 2.67
N HIS A 170 -5.67 -14.12 1.76
CA HIS A 170 -5.46 -12.68 1.92
C HIS A 170 -6.78 -11.91 1.99
N ALA A 171 -7.77 -12.24 1.16
CA ALA A 171 -9.11 -11.64 1.22
C ALA A 171 -9.80 -11.88 2.57
N ILE A 172 -9.67 -13.10 3.12
CA ILE A 172 -10.18 -13.44 4.46
C ILE A 172 -9.46 -12.62 5.54
N GLU A 173 -8.14 -12.48 5.44
CA GLU A 173 -7.33 -11.69 6.38
C GLU A 173 -7.74 -10.21 6.36
N VAL A 174 -7.88 -9.61 5.17
CA VAL A 174 -8.36 -8.24 4.98
C VAL A 174 -9.76 -8.06 5.58
N ALA A 175 -10.68 -9.01 5.35
CA ALA A 175 -12.03 -8.95 5.90
C ALA A 175 -12.03 -9.02 7.44
N ARG A 176 -11.19 -9.88 8.03
CA ARG A 176 -11.01 -9.96 9.49
C ARG A 176 -10.42 -8.68 10.06
N TYR A 177 -9.39 -8.13 9.41
CA TYR A 177 -8.75 -6.88 9.81
C TYR A 177 -9.75 -5.72 9.80
N ARG A 178 -10.56 -5.58 8.74
CA ARG A 178 -11.64 -4.57 8.67
C ARG A 178 -12.66 -4.74 9.78
N ARG A 179 -13.04 -5.97 10.14
CA ARG A 179 -13.97 -6.23 11.24
C ARG A 179 -13.39 -5.83 12.60
N MET A 180 -12.09 -6.09 12.82
CA MET A 180 -11.38 -5.65 14.01
C MET A 180 -11.37 -4.13 14.13
N LEU A 181 -11.03 -3.41 13.05
CA LEU A 181 -11.06 -1.94 13.03
C LEU A 181 -12.45 -1.37 13.38
N ARG A 182 -13.53 -1.99 12.89
CA ARG A 182 -14.90 -1.59 13.26
C ARG A 182 -15.19 -1.80 14.74
N ALA A 183 -14.69 -2.88 15.33
CA ALA A 183 -14.86 -3.14 16.76
C ALA A 183 -14.08 -2.11 17.59
N ASP A 184 -12.83 -1.83 17.22
CA ASP A 184 -11.97 -0.84 17.89
C ASP A 184 -12.58 0.56 17.82
N ALA A 185 -13.07 0.96 16.64
CA ALA A 185 -13.74 2.25 16.44
C ALA A 185 -15.02 2.39 17.28
N ARG A 186 -15.81 1.32 17.43
CA ARG A 186 -16.98 1.32 18.32
C ARG A 186 -16.60 1.39 19.79
N GLY A 187 -15.53 0.69 20.19
CA GLY A 187 -14.99 0.77 21.55
C GLY A 187 -14.58 2.21 21.90
N LEU A 188 -13.80 2.85 21.01
CA LEU A 188 -13.40 4.24 21.16
C LEU A 188 -14.60 5.18 21.24
N ALA A 189 -15.59 5.01 20.36
CA ALA A 189 -16.79 5.85 20.37
C ALA A 189 -17.65 5.67 21.64
N ALA A 190 -17.68 4.48 22.22
CA ALA A 190 -18.39 4.22 23.48
C ALA A 190 -17.66 4.85 24.68
N GLU A 191 -16.33 4.90 24.65
CA GLU A 191 -15.51 5.50 25.71
C GLU A 191 -15.49 7.04 25.62
N ASP A 192 -15.31 7.60 24.42
CA ASP A 192 -15.23 9.04 24.17
C ASP A 192 -15.92 9.40 22.83
N PRO A 193 -17.22 9.74 22.87
CA PRO A 193 -17.96 10.19 21.69
C PRO A 193 -17.42 11.49 21.09
N GLY A 194 -16.83 12.37 21.90
CA GLY A 194 -16.25 13.63 21.44
C GLY A 194 -15.03 13.38 20.55
N LEU A 195 -14.14 12.51 21.00
CA LEU A 195 -12.99 12.06 20.20
C LEU A 195 -13.43 11.34 18.92
N ALA A 196 -14.48 10.52 18.97
CA ALA A 196 -15.01 9.85 17.78
C ALA A 196 -15.47 10.86 16.70
N HIS A 197 -16.10 11.97 17.11
CA HIS A 197 -16.46 13.08 16.22
C HIS A 197 -15.23 13.78 15.64
N GLU A 198 -14.20 14.05 16.45
CA GLU A 198 -12.94 14.64 15.98
C GLU A 198 -12.22 13.75 14.96
N LEU A 199 -12.23 12.43 15.19
CA LEU A 199 -11.66 11.42 14.29
C LEU A 199 -12.55 11.13 13.07
N ARG A 200 -13.77 11.67 13.02
CA ARG A 200 -14.74 11.51 11.92
C ARG A 200 -15.09 10.05 11.68
N ILE A 201 -15.24 9.28 12.76
CA ILE A 201 -15.71 7.90 12.71
C ILE A 201 -17.10 7.88 12.09
N GLY A 202 -17.33 6.97 11.13
CA GLY A 202 -18.62 6.87 10.45
C GLY A 202 -18.86 7.91 9.35
N ARG A 203 -17.89 8.80 9.07
CA ARG A 203 -18.05 9.91 8.10
C ARG A 203 -17.11 9.79 6.91
N PRO A 204 -17.35 8.84 5.98
CA PRO A 204 -16.52 8.67 4.78
C PRO A 204 -16.60 9.86 3.80
N ASP A 205 -17.61 10.72 3.94
CA ASP A 205 -17.76 11.97 3.19
C ASP A 205 -16.76 13.06 3.61
N LEU A 206 -16.17 12.94 4.80
CA LEU A 206 -15.21 13.92 5.32
C LEU A 206 -13.78 13.36 5.21
N PRO A 207 -12.77 14.21 4.94
CA PRO A 207 -11.36 13.80 4.98
C PRO A 207 -11.01 13.26 6.38
N ARG A 208 -10.54 12.02 6.49
CA ARG A 208 -10.25 11.39 7.78
C ARG A 208 -8.90 10.68 7.77
N ALA A 209 -8.21 10.73 8.91
CA ALA A 209 -6.92 10.03 9.10
C ALA A 209 -7.09 8.68 9.81
N TYR A 210 -8.19 8.51 10.54
CA TYR A 210 -8.51 7.29 11.26
C TYR A 210 -9.28 6.31 10.36
N ASP A 211 -8.86 5.05 10.32
CA ASP A 211 -9.56 3.98 9.60
C ASP A 211 -10.51 3.25 10.55
N ASP A 212 -11.80 3.59 10.46
CA ASP A 212 -12.87 2.98 11.24
C ASP A 212 -13.34 1.61 10.71
N GLY A 213 -12.66 1.04 9.71
CA GLY A 213 -13.04 -0.25 9.13
C GLY A 213 -14.27 -0.19 8.21
N GLY A 214 -14.72 1.02 7.85
CA GLY A 214 -15.86 1.25 6.97
C GLY A 214 -17.18 1.42 7.72
N LEU A 215 -17.16 1.98 8.92
CA LEU A 215 -18.37 2.37 9.63
C LEU A 215 -19.04 3.56 8.93
N ILE A 216 -20.35 3.67 9.12
CA ILE A 216 -21.17 4.80 8.69
C ILE A 216 -22.01 5.27 9.88
N ASP A 217 -21.88 6.55 10.22
CA ASP A 217 -22.64 7.22 11.25
C ASP A 217 -24.02 7.58 10.73
N VAL A 218 -25.03 6.83 11.17
CA VAL A 218 -26.40 6.98 10.68
C VAL A 218 -27.00 8.32 11.05
N ASN A 219 -26.56 8.94 12.16
CA ASN A 219 -27.13 10.19 12.64
C ASN A 219 -26.61 11.41 11.88
N HIS A 220 -25.34 11.37 11.43
CA HIS A 220 -24.70 12.54 10.85
C HIS A 220 -24.31 12.39 9.37
N ALA A 221 -24.24 11.17 8.83
CA ALA A 221 -23.87 10.98 7.42
C ALA A 221 -24.92 11.53 6.45
N PRO A 222 -24.51 12.06 5.28
CA PRO A 222 -25.45 12.55 4.28
C PRO A 222 -26.15 11.40 3.55
N PRO A 223 -27.33 11.64 2.92
CA PRO A 223 -28.10 10.60 2.24
C PRO A 223 -27.31 9.73 1.24
N PRO A 224 -26.41 10.29 0.39
CA PRO A 224 -25.62 9.49 -0.54
C PRO A 224 -24.68 8.49 0.16
N VAL A 225 -24.23 8.79 1.38
CA VAL A 225 -23.40 7.87 2.16
C VAL A 225 -24.27 6.81 2.83
N LEU A 226 -25.42 7.18 3.38
CA LEU A 226 -26.36 6.21 3.95
C LEU A 226 -26.81 5.17 2.92
N ALA A 227 -26.97 5.57 1.66
CA ALA A 227 -27.31 4.66 0.55
C ALA A 227 -26.21 3.61 0.25
N THR A 228 -25.00 3.76 0.79
CA THR A 228 -23.94 2.75 0.67
C THR A 228 -24.04 1.64 1.72
N LEU A 229 -24.88 1.82 2.75
CA LEU A 229 -25.13 0.78 3.73
C LEU A 229 -25.91 -0.39 3.09
N PRO A 230 -25.56 -1.64 3.42
CA PRO A 230 -26.16 -2.81 2.81
C PRO A 230 -27.64 -2.93 3.16
N GLY A 231 -28.50 -2.92 2.13
CA GLY A 231 -29.95 -3.11 2.28
C GLY A 231 -30.75 -1.82 2.45
N LEU A 232 -30.12 -0.65 2.42
CA LEU A 232 -30.80 0.66 2.42
C LEU A 232 -31.08 1.11 0.98
N SER A 233 -32.34 1.08 0.56
CA SER A 233 -32.79 1.68 -0.70
C SER A 233 -32.87 3.21 -0.57
N PRO A 234 -32.91 3.97 -1.68
CA PRO A 234 -33.09 5.42 -1.63
C PRO A 234 -34.32 5.85 -0.82
N GLU A 235 -35.43 5.12 -0.95
CA GLU A 235 -36.67 5.37 -0.21
C GLU A 235 -36.47 5.13 1.29
N LEU A 236 -35.74 4.06 1.67
CA LEU A 236 -35.41 3.80 3.07
C LEU A 236 -34.50 4.91 3.64
N VAL A 237 -33.53 5.38 2.87
CA VAL A 237 -32.63 6.47 3.27
C VAL A 237 -33.41 7.75 3.52
N GLU A 238 -34.37 8.11 2.66
CA GLU A 238 -35.23 9.27 2.88
C GLU A 238 -36.03 9.17 4.18
N ARG A 239 -36.58 7.98 4.48
CA ARG A 239 -37.29 7.75 5.75
C ARG A 239 -36.37 7.93 6.95
N VAL A 240 -35.17 7.35 6.92
CA VAL A 240 -34.15 7.51 7.97
C VAL A 240 -33.81 8.98 8.21
N VAL A 241 -33.61 9.74 7.13
CA VAL A 241 -33.26 11.17 7.21
C VAL A 241 -34.44 12.00 7.74
N SER A 242 -35.67 11.71 7.32
CA SER A 242 -36.88 12.38 7.85
C SER A 242 -37.03 12.11 9.34
N ARG A 243 -36.92 10.84 9.75
CA ARG A 243 -37.06 10.42 11.16
C ARG A 243 -36.04 11.07 12.07
N ARG A 244 -34.75 11.06 11.70
CA ARG A 244 -33.73 11.71 12.53
C ARG A 244 -33.88 13.23 12.62
N GLY A 245 -34.49 13.86 11.60
CA GLY A 245 -34.80 15.29 11.61
C GLY A 245 -36.01 15.65 12.49
N GLU A 246 -36.97 14.74 12.60
CA GLU A 246 -38.19 14.92 13.41
C GLU A 246 -37.99 14.57 14.88
N GLN A 247 -37.23 13.51 15.17
CA GLN A 247 -37.19 12.85 16.49
C GLN A 247 -35.81 12.93 17.17
N GLY A 248 -34.79 13.39 16.45
CA GLY A 248 -33.39 13.31 16.88
C GLY A 248 -32.69 12.05 16.39
N GLY A 249 -31.40 11.93 16.68
CA GLY A 249 -30.61 10.77 16.27
C GLY A 249 -31.07 9.47 16.92
N PHE A 250 -30.78 8.34 16.27
CA PHE A 250 -31.01 7.00 16.80
C PHE A 250 -29.87 6.60 17.73
N VAL A 251 -30.14 5.73 18.70
CA VAL A 251 -29.14 5.15 19.61
C VAL A 251 -28.72 3.73 19.22
N SER A 252 -29.48 3.06 18.36
CA SER A 252 -29.22 1.66 17.97
C SER A 252 -29.77 1.29 16.59
N ALA A 253 -29.31 0.16 16.06
CA ALA A 253 -29.81 -0.39 14.80
C ALA A 253 -31.24 -0.94 14.94
N GLU A 254 -31.58 -1.45 16.13
CA GLU A 254 -32.90 -1.95 16.48
C GLU A 254 -33.93 -0.82 16.48
N GLU A 255 -33.61 0.32 17.11
CA GLU A 255 -34.46 1.51 17.09
C GLU A 255 -34.64 2.04 15.67
N LEU A 256 -33.54 2.20 14.92
CA LEU A 256 -33.59 2.56 13.50
C LEU A 256 -34.51 1.63 12.70
N SER A 257 -34.44 0.32 12.94
CA SER A 257 -35.26 -0.67 12.24
C SER A 257 -36.74 -0.50 12.54
N VAL A 258 -37.11 -0.14 13.76
CA VAL A 258 -38.50 0.08 14.17
C VAL A 258 -39.01 1.41 13.60
N ASP A 259 -38.25 2.48 13.77
CA ASP A 259 -38.69 3.84 13.44
C ASP A 259 -38.74 4.11 11.93
N ALA A 260 -37.79 3.51 11.21
CA ALA A 260 -37.71 3.58 9.76
C ALA A 260 -38.37 2.38 9.07
N ASP A 261 -39.09 1.49 9.79
CA ASP A 261 -39.81 0.33 9.26
C ASP A 261 -38.96 -0.50 8.29
N LEU A 262 -37.75 -0.88 8.73
CA LEU A 262 -36.79 -1.60 7.91
C LEU A 262 -37.12 -3.09 7.83
N PRO A 263 -36.88 -3.75 6.68
CA PRO A 263 -37.04 -5.20 6.57
C PRO A 263 -36.12 -5.94 7.58
N PRO A 264 -36.60 -6.98 8.29
CA PRO A 264 -35.82 -7.68 9.32
C PRO A 264 -34.49 -8.27 8.81
N GLU A 265 -34.40 -8.64 7.52
CA GLU A 265 -33.17 -9.16 6.92
C GLU A 265 -32.04 -8.13 6.76
N VAL A 266 -32.35 -6.83 6.84
CA VAL A 266 -31.37 -5.75 6.70
C VAL A 266 -30.65 -5.50 8.02
N LEU A 267 -31.34 -5.67 9.15
CA LEU A 267 -30.84 -5.33 10.49
C LEU A 267 -29.47 -5.94 10.82
N PRO A 268 -29.19 -7.25 10.61
CA PRO A 268 -27.87 -7.80 10.95
C PRO A 268 -26.73 -7.21 10.12
N LYS A 269 -27.01 -6.88 8.84
CA LYS A 269 -26.02 -6.26 7.95
C LYS A 269 -25.81 -4.81 8.36
N LEU A 270 -26.87 -4.10 8.70
CA LEU A 270 -26.80 -2.73 9.13
C LEU A 270 -26.04 -2.61 10.46
N ALA A 271 -26.32 -3.47 11.44
CA ALA A 271 -25.61 -3.52 12.72
C ALA A 271 -24.08 -3.73 12.56
N GLU A 272 -23.64 -4.44 11.52
CA GLU A 272 -22.21 -4.67 11.25
C GLU A 272 -21.49 -3.39 10.76
N TYR A 273 -22.18 -2.50 10.03
CA TYR A 273 -21.58 -1.31 9.38
C TYR A 273 -22.06 0.04 9.92
N ALA A 274 -23.15 0.08 10.67
CA ALA A 274 -23.67 1.30 11.28
C ALA A 274 -22.97 1.61 12.62
N ILE A 275 -22.86 2.90 12.90
CA ILE A 275 -22.58 3.47 14.21
C ILE A 275 -23.55 4.62 14.48
N PHE A 276 -23.84 4.89 15.74
CA PHE A 276 -24.84 5.86 16.19
C PHE A 276 -24.18 6.81 17.17
N LEU A 277 -23.61 7.91 16.65
CA LEU A 277 -22.98 8.93 17.50
C LEU A 277 -24.04 9.95 17.97
N PRO A 278 -23.93 10.48 19.20
CA PRO A 278 -24.85 11.47 19.75
C PRO A 278 -24.67 12.85 19.11
#